data_AF-A0A350G6R4-F1
#
_entry.id   AF-A0A350G6R4-F1
#
_cell.length_a   1.000
_cell.length_b   1.000
_cell.length_c   1.000
_cell.angle_alpha   90.00
_cell.angle_beta   90.00
_cell.angle_gamma   90.00
#
_symmetry.space_group_name_H-M   'P 1'
#
loop_
_entity.id
_entity.type
_entity.pdbx_description
1 polymer ?
#
loop_
_entity_poly.entity_id
_entity_poly.type
_entity_poly.pdbx_seq_one_letter_code
_entity_poly.pdbx_strand_id
1 'polypeptide(L)'
;MQKSSRTLRWWDWSSIFILFLLLETVASRLVTTNWTSFLFLAQTITYLGYVIGTILGYTNFSARLARWISFLYMIILLPLQWTLVIDQSASLEEQLISVGGRLYFSFADFFARRPVEDPFLFISLITLAFWIISASAGFNLVRKQNYLWIVIPSAVALLMIQSYDHTIEGRIWILGFYAFLALLLLGRLNYLENKKSWRERRVFLSPDNSIDLTTTMSAAAVLIILFSWTPPASVASLDSAVSSWNRLTRPWR
;
A
#
# COMPACT_ATOMS: atom_id res chain seq x y z
N MET A 1 -31.82 -23.13 21.84
CA MET A 1 -31.33 -22.81 20.48
C MET A 1 -30.59 -21.48 20.51
N GLN A 2 -29.25 -21.51 20.55
CA GLN A 2 -28.41 -20.30 20.45
C GLN A 2 -28.56 -19.72 19.05
N LYS A 3 -29.22 -18.57 18.94
CA LYS A 3 -29.29 -17.77 17.72
C LYS A 3 -27.86 -17.33 17.42
N SER A 4 -27.19 -17.99 16.46
CA SER A 4 -25.87 -17.56 16.02
C SER A 4 -25.99 -16.11 15.59
N SER A 5 -25.30 -15.23 16.31
CA SER A 5 -25.17 -13.83 15.94
C SER A 5 -24.46 -13.81 14.59
N ARG A 6 -25.25 -13.71 13.50
CA ARG A 6 -24.71 -13.36 12.19
C ARG A 6 -23.97 -12.04 12.41
N THR A 7 -22.65 -12.10 12.46
CA THR A 7 -21.81 -10.91 12.43
C THR A 7 -22.26 -10.14 11.20
N LEU A 8 -22.84 -8.96 11.42
CA LEU A 8 -23.28 -8.09 10.34
C LEU A 8 -22.04 -7.80 9.49
N ARG A 9 -21.94 -8.46 8.33
CA ARG A 9 -20.74 -8.41 7.48
C ARG A 9 -20.68 -7.01 6.89
N TRP A 10 -19.65 -6.30 7.31
CA TRP A 10 -19.48 -4.90 6.99
C TRP A 10 -18.89 -4.79 5.58
N TRP A 11 -19.53 -3.95 4.76
CA TRP A 11 -19.11 -3.65 3.39
C TRP A 11 -19.27 -2.14 3.18
N ASP A 12 -18.16 -1.40 3.26
CA ASP A 12 -18.14 0.05 3.04
C ASP A 12 -17.34 0.36 1.78
N TRP A 13 -18.03 0.80 0.73
CA TRP A 13 -17.42 1.11 -0.55
C TRP A 13 -16.37 2.22 -0.45
N SER A 14 -16.57 3.21 0.43
CA SER A 14 -15.61 4.29 0.64
C SER A 14 -14.29 3.78 1.21
N SER A 15 -14.31 2.99 2.29
CA SER A 15 -13.10 2.38 2.85
C SER A 15 -12.41 1.43 1.88
N ILE A 16 -13.18 0.64 1.13
CA ILE A 16 -12.67 -0.26 0.08
C ILE A 16 -11.90 0.58 -0.96
N PHE A 17 -12.52 1.63 -1.49
CA PHE A 17 -11.91 2.49 -2.49
C PHE A 17 -10.68 3.27 -1.98
N ILE A 18 -10.73 3.81 -0.75
CA ILE A 18 -9.59 4.49 -0.13
C ILE A 18 -8.41 3.52 0.02
N LEU A 19 -8.65 2.28 0.47
CA LEU A 19 -7.59 1.27 0.58
C LEU A 19 -7.02 0.90 -0.79
N PHE A 20 -7.86 0.79 -1.82
CA PHE A 20 -7.39 0.53 -3.18
C PHE A 20 -6.42 1.62 -3.64
N LEU A 21 -6.80 2.90 -3.52
CA LEU A 21 -5.94 4.03 -3.88
C LEU A 21 -4.64 4.05 -3.05
N LEU A 22 -4.73 3.72 -1.77
CA LEU A 22 -3.58 3.66 -0.87
C LEU A 22 -2.56 2.61 -1.33
N LEU A 23 -3.01 1.41 -1.70
CA LEU A 23 -2.15 0.34 -2.20
C LEU A 23 -1.57 0.65 -3.59
N GLU A 24 -2.40 1.18 -4.49
CA GLU A 24 -1.96 1.61 -5.83
C GLU A 24 -0.94 2.74 -5.78
N THR A 25 -1.02 3.63 -4.79
CA THR A 25 0.00 4.67 -4.56
C THR A 25 1.38 4.06 -4.29
N VAL A 26 1.44 3.00 -3.48
CA VAL A 26 2.70 2.31 -3.16
C VAL A 26 3.22 1.56 -4.38
N ALA A 27 2.34 0.86 -5.11
CA ALA A 27 2.74 0.14 -6.31
C ALA A 27 3.19 1.08 -7.43
N SER A 28 2.48 2.19 -7.65
CA SER A 28 2.87 3.25 -8.58
C SER A 28 4.22 3.86 -8.19
N ARG A 29 4.46 4.09 -6.88
CA ARG A 29 5.77 4.58 -6.42
C ARG A 29 6.90 3.65 -6.84
N LEU A 30 6.70 2.33 -6.69
CA LEU A 30 7.67 1.33 -7.13
C LEU A 30 7.89 1.43 -8.66
N VAL A 31 6.84 1.48 -9.47
CA VAL A 31 6.98 1.58 -10.94
C VAL A 31 7.80 2.80 -11.34
N THR A 32 7.58 3.94 -10.69
CA THR A 32 8.27 5.18 -11.02
C THR A 32 9.77 5.17 -10.68
N THR A 33 10.26 4.22 -9.87
CA THR A 33 11.71 4.15 -9.56
C THR A 33 12.54 3.73 -10.75
N ASN A 34 11.94 3.06 -11.74
CA ASN A 34 12.63 2.51 -12.91
C ASN A 34 13.86 1.64 -12.54
N TRP A 35 13.86 0.99 -11.36
CA TRP A 35 14.98 0.13 -10.96
C TRP A 35 15.21 -1.05 -11.92
N THR A 36 14.14 -1.57 -12.51
CA THR A 36 14.18 -2.59 -13.56
C THR A 36 12.97 -2.45 -14.48
N SER A 37 13.07 -3.04 -15.68
CA SER A 37 11.93 -3.28 -16.55
C SER A 37 10.86 -4.14 -15.85
N PHE A 38 9.61 -4.02 -16.31
CA PHE A 38 8.47 -4.84 -15.86
C PHE A 38 8.00 -4.64 -14.41
N LEU A 39 8.40 -3.55 -13.74
CA LEU A 39 7.88 -3.20 -12.41
C LEU A 39 6.35 -2.99 -12.38
N PHE A 40 5.73 -2.70 -13.53
CA PHE A 40 4.28 -2.60 -13.65
C PHE A 40 3.55 -3.89 -13.25
N LEU A 41 4.21 -5.05 -13.29
CA LEU A 41 3.64 -6.31 -12.81
C LEU A 41 3.30 -6.23 -11.31
N ALA A 42 4.10 -5.52 -10.51
CA ALA A 42 3.80 -5.32 -9.10
C ALA A 42 2.48 -4.56 -8.92
N GLN A 43 2.17 -3.62 -9.80
CA GLN A 43 0.91 -2.89 -9.80
C GLN A 43 -0.28 -3.80 -10.15
N THR A 44 -0.19 -4.56 -11.23
CA THR A 44 -1.25 -5.54 -11.60
C THR A 44 -1.49 -6.56 -10.48
N ILE A 45 -0.41 -7.06 -9.86
CA ILE A 45 -0.48 -8.01 -8.75
C ILE A 45 -1.06 -7.39 -7.49
N THR A 46 -0.78 -6.12 -7.23
CA THR A 46 -1.38 -5.36 -6.13
C THR A 46 -2.90 -5.35 -6.28
N TYR A 47 -3.40 -4.98 -7.47
CA TYR A 47 -4.82 -5.02 -7.79
C TYR A 47 -5.43 -6.42 -7.60
N LEU A 48 -4.84 -7.46 -8.20
CA LEU A 48 -5.37 -8.83 -8.12
C LEU A 48 -5.40 -9.35 -6.67
N GLY A 49 -4.31 -9.17 -5.93
CA GLY A 49 -4.22 -9.55 -4.53
C GLY A 49 -5.25 -8.81 -3.68
N TYR A 50 -5.43 -7.51 -3.90
CA TYR A 50 -6.43 -6.69 -3.22
C TYR A 50 -7.86 -7.18 -3.47
N VAL A 51 -8.22 -7.46 -4.73
CA VAL A 51 -9.55 -7.96 -5.11
C VAL A 51 -9.82 -9.30 -4.43
N ILE A 52 -8.88 -10.25 -4.52
CA ILE A 52 -9.02 -11.58 -3.91
C ILE A 52 -9.09 -11.47 -2.39
N GLY A 53 -8.23 -10.66 -1.77
CA GLY A 53 -8.23 -10.41 -0.34
C GLY A 53 -9.55 -9.87 0.17
N THR A 54 -10.11 -8.87 -0.54
CA THR A 54 -11.39 -8.23 -0.20
C THR A 54 -12.56 -9.21 -0.33
N ILE A 55 -12.62 -9.97 -1.44
CA ILE A 55 -13.64 -11.01 -1.64
C ILE A 55 -13.55 -12.07 -0.54
N LEU A 56 -12.35 -12.60 -0.26
CA LEU A 56 -12.15 -13.58 0.80
C LEU A 56 -12.49 -13.03 2.18
N GLY A 57 -12.23 -11.75 2.43
CA GLY A 57 -12.65 -11.04 3.63
C GLY A 57 -14.17 -11.05 3.81
N TYR A 58 -14.91 -10.91 2.72
CA TYR A 58 -16.38 -10.95 2.70
C TYR A 58 -16.96 -12.37 2.85
N THR A 59 -16.21 -13.43 2.58
CA THR A 59 -16.70 -14.84 2.64
C THR A 59 -16.83 -15.42 4.06
N ASN A 60 -17.56 -16.53 4.23
CA ASN A 60 -17.78 -17.21 5.52
C ASN A 60 -16.60 -18.09 5.96
N PHE A 61 -15.56 -18.17 5.14
CA PHE A 61 -14.42 -19.04 5.38
C PHE A 61 -13.67 -18.69 6.67
N SER A 62 -13.02 -19.67 7.28
CA SER A 62 -12.12 -19.41 8.40
C SER A 62 -10.88 -18.63 7.92
N ALA A 63 -10.23 -17.88 8.79
CA ALA A 63 -9.03 -17.12 8.42
C ALA A 63 -7.87 -18.01 7.92
N ARG A 64 -7.84 -19.30 8.33
CA ARG A 64 -6.87 -20.27 7.82
C ARG A 64 -7.22 -20.69 6.40
N LEU A 65 -8.48 -20.99 6.13
CA LEU A 65 -8.94 -21.41 4.81
C LEU A 65 -8.85 -20.26 3.78
N ALA A 66 -9.19 -19.03 4.16
CA ALA A 66 -9.01 -17.85 3.31
C ALA A 66 -7.53 -17.64 2.92
N ARG A 67 -6.59 -17.81 3.86
CA ARG A 67 -5.14 -17.73 3.54
C ARG A 67 -4.70 -18.82 2.57
N TRP A 68 -5.17 -20.06 2.76
CA TRP A 68 -4.88 -21.15 1.81
C TRP A 68 -5.43 -20.87 0.42
N ILE A 69 -6.67 -20.36 0.31
CA ILE A 69 -7.24 -20.00 -1.00
C ILE A 69 -6.45 -18.86 -1.65
N SER A 70 -6.11 -17.81 -0.89
CA SER A 70 -5.26 -16.72 -1.41
C SER A 70 -3.90 -17.23 -1.88
N PHE A 71 -3.30 -18.19 -1.17
CA PHE A 71 -2.05 -18.83 -1.56
C PHE A 71 -2.18 -19.67 -2.85
N LEU A 72 -3.27 -20.41 -3.04
CA LEU A 72 -3.53 -21.13 -4.29
C LEU A 72 -3.66 -20.17 -5.47
N TYR A 73 -4.39 -19.07 -5.31
CA TYR A 73 -4.47 -18.03 -6.35
C TYR A 73 -3.10 -17.41 -6.63
N MET A 74 -2.27 -17.18 -5.61
CA MET A 74 -0.92 -16.66 -5.76
C MET A 74 -0.04 -17.60 -6.61
N ILE A 75 -0.06 -18.90 -6.32
CA ILE A 75 0.73 -19.91 -7.05
C ILE A 75 0.33 -20.00 -8.53
N ILE A 76 -0.95 -19.76 -8.85
CA ILE A 76 -1.43 -19.85 -10.23
C ILE A 76 -1.22 -18.52 -10.96
N LEU A 77 -1.60 -17.40 -10.34
CA LEU A 77 -1.62 -16.10 -11.00
C LEU A 77 -0.24 -15.46 -11.11
N LEU A 78 0.66 -15.65 -10.14
CA LEU A 78 2.01 -15.06 -10.23
C LEU A 78 2.81 -15.63 -11.42
N PRO A 79 2.99 -16.95 -11.57
CA PRO A 79 3.72 -17.49 -12.72
C PRO A 79 3.09 -17.12 -14.06
N LEU A 80 1.75 -17.08 -14.12
CA LEU A 80 1.04 -16.65 -15.33
C LEU A 80 1.28 -15.16 -15.65
N GLN A 81 1.38 -14.30 -14.64
CA GLN A 81 1.73 -12.89 -14.87
C GLN A 81 3.21 -12.73 -15.26
N TRP A 82 4.08 -13.59 -14.75
CA TRP A 82 5.50 -13.55 -15.09
C TRP A 82 5.80 -14.01 -16.52
N THR A 83 4.92 -14.76 -17.18
CA THR A 83 5.10 -15.10 -18.60
C THR A 83 5.05 -13.86 -19.50
N LEU A 84 4.46 -12.74 -19.03
CA LEU A 84 4.48 -11.45 -19.74
C LEU A 84 5.89 -10.84 -19.87
N VAL A 85 6.86 -11.33 -19.10
CA VAL A 85 8.28 -10.93 -19.20
C VAL A 85 9.00 -11.71 -20.31
N ILE A 86 8.45 -12.84 -20.73
CA ILE A 86 9.04 -13.72 -21.76
C ILE A 86 8.55 -13.26 -23.14
N ASP A 87 9.23 -13.70 -24.19
CA ASP A 87 8.81 -13.47 -25.56
C ASP A 87 7.37 -13.97 -25.80
N GLN A 88 6.52 -13.08 -26.31
CA GLN A 88 5.11 -13.34 -26.54
C GLN A 88 4.85 -14.15 -27.82
N SER A 89 5.86 -14.39 -28.66
CA SER A 89 5.73 -15.32 -29.80
C SER A 89 5.86 -16.79 -29.41
N ALA A 90 6.40 -17.09 -28.23
CA ALA A 90 6.54 -18.46 -27.74
C ALA A 90 5.20 -19.03 -27.23
N SER A 91 5.08 -20.36 -27.20
CA SER A 91 3.92 -21.02 -26.60
C SER A 91 3.88 -20.80 -25.08
N LEU A 92 2.69 -20.88 -24.46
CA LEU A 92 2.54 -20.72 -23.00
C LEU A 92 3.37 -21.76 -22.22
N GLU A 93 3.51 -22.97 -22.75
CA GLU A 93 4.33 -24.01 -22.14
C GLU A 93 5.80 -23.60 -22.10
N GLU A 94 6.36 -23.16 -23.23
CA GLU A 94 7.73 -22.66 -23.32
C GLU A 94 7.95 -21.45 -22.41
N GLN A 95 6.98 -20.54 -22.34
CA GLN A 95 7.05 -19.39 -21.44
C GLN A 95 7.10 -19.81 -19.97
N LEU A 96 6.27 -20.76 -19.54
CA LEU A 96 6.26 -21.26 -18.15
C LEU A 96 7.55 -22.01 -17.82
N ILE A 97 8.07 -22.82 -18.75
CA ILE A 97 9.37 -23.49 -18.60
C ILE A 97 10.48 -22.44 -18.48
N SER A 98 10.45 -21.39 -19.29
CA SER A 98 11.42 -20.28 -19.24
C SER A 98 11.37 -19.53 -17.90
N VAL A 99 10.17 -19.20 -17.40
CA VAL A 99 9.98 -18.62 -16.07
C VAL A 99 10.58 -19.50 -14.99
N GLY A 100 10.30 -20.81 -15.02
CA GLY A 100 10.84 -21.78 -14.08
C GLY A 100 12.37 -21.86 -14.12
N GLY A 101 12.94 -21.93 -15.33
CA GLY A 101 14.39 -21.97 -15.54
C GLY A 101 15.09 -20.71 -15.03
N ARG A 102 14.59 -19.51 -15.39
CA ARG A 102 15.15 -18.23 -14.94
C ARG A 102 15.13 -18.09 -13.42
N LEU A 103 14.04 -18.47 -12.76
CA LEU A 103 13.98 -18.48 -11.29
C LEU A 103 14.97 -19.47 -10.71
N TYR A 104 15.00 -20.70 -11.22
CA TYR A 104 15.91 -21.74 -10.73
C TYR A 104 17.37 -21.29 -10.78
N PHE A 105 17.82 -20.78 -11.93
CA PHE A 105 19.19 -20.28 -12.09
C PHE A 105 19.47 -19.06 -11.21
N SER A 106 18.54 -18.09 -11.15
CA SER A 106 18.72 -16.90 -10.31
C SER A 106 18.80 -17.24 -8.82
N PHE A 107 18.00 -18.19 -8.34
CA PHE A 107 18.10 -18.69 -6.97
C PHE A 107 19.42 -19.42 -6.73
N ALA A 108 19.86 -20.26 -7.68
CA ALA A 108 21.13 -20.96 -7.57
C ALA A 108 22.31 -19.98 -7.46
N ASP A 109 22.34 -18.94 -8.29
CA ASP A 109 23.36 -17.90 -8.23
C ASP A 109 23.32 -17.10 -6.92
N PHE A 110 22.12 -16.75 -6.44
CA PHE A 110 21.94 -16.07 -5.15
C PHE A 110 22.52 -16.89 -3.98
N PHE A 111 22.19 -18.20 -3.90
CA PHE A 111 22.71 -19.08 -2.84
C PHE A 111 24.20 -19.37 -3.00
N ALA A 112 24.72 -19.36 -4.23
CA ALA A 112 26.14 -19.46 -4.53
C ALA A 112 26.92 -18.15 -4.25
N ARG A 113 26.26 -17.08 -3.80
CA ARG A 113 26.83 -15.74 -3.59
C ARG A 113 27.45 -15.16 -4.87
N ARG A 114 26.90 -15.53 -6.02
CA ARG A 114 27.26 -14.96 -7.32
C ARG A 114 26.38 -13.74 -7.60
N PRO A 115 26.87 -12.77 -8.38
CA PRO A 115 26.03 -11.67 -8.82
C PRO A 115 24.86 -12.23 -9.64
N VAL A 116 23.64 -11.87 -9.26
CA VAL A 116 22.43 -12.23 -10.01
C VAL A 116 22.22 -11.16 -11.07
N GLU A 117 22.59 -11.46 -12.31
CA GLU A 117 22.48 -10.52 -13.43
C GLU A 117 21.03 -10.36 -13.92
N ASP A 118 20.22 -11.42 -13.79
CA ASP A 118 18.83 -11.40 -14.21
C ASP A 118 17.94 -10.69 -13.16
N PRO A 119 17.30 -9.54 -13.49
CA PRO A 119 16.42 -8.83 -12.56
C PRO A 119 15.12 -9.59 -12.25
N PHE A 120 14.85 -10.71 -12.92
CA PHE A 120 13.63 -11.49 -12.74
C PHE A 120 13.43 -12.00 -11.32
N LEU A 121 14.51 -12.37 -10.62
CA LEU A 121 14.42 -12.75 -9.20
C LEU A 121 13.88 -11.60 -8.35
N PHE A 122 14.37 -10.38 -8.57
CA PHE A 122 13.89 -9.19 -7.87
C PHE A 122 12.41 -8.92 -8.16
N ILE A 123 11.98 -9.00 -9.43
CA ILE A 123 10.57 -8.83 -9.83
C ILE A 123 9.68 -9.89 -9.16
N SER A 124 10.13 -11.14 -9.11
CA SER A 124 9.37 -12.23 -8.50
C SER A 124 9.16 -12.03 -7.00
N LEU A 125 10.19 -11.60 -6.27
CA LEU A 125 10.11 -11.33 -4.83
C LEU A 125 9.22 -10.13 -4.54
N ILE A 126 9.35 -9.06 -5.33
CA ILE A 126 8.54 -7.84 -5.19
C ILE A 126 7.07 -8.15 -5.45
N THR A 127 6.74 -8.81 -6.56
CA THR A 127 5.35 -9.17 -6.87
C THR A 127 4.74 -10.08 -5.80
N LEU A 128 5.51 -11.03 -5.26
CA LEU A 128 5.07 -11.87 -4.14
C LEU A 128 4.81 -11.04 -2.87
N ALA A 129 5.69 -10.10 -2.53
CA ALA A 129 5.50 -9.20 -1.39
C ALA A 129 4.24 -8.33 -1.55
N PHE A 130 4.03 -7.74 -2.74
CA PHE A 130 2.86 -6.92 -3.02
C PHE A 130 1.55 -7.74 -2.98
N TRP A 131 1.56 -8.99 -3.44
CA TRP A 131 0.42 -9.91 -3.28
C TRP A 131 0.06 -10.09 -1.81
N ILE A 132 1.05 -10.41 -0.96
CA ILE A 132 0.83 -10.64 0.48
C ILE A 132 0.28 -9.38 1.12
N ILE A 133 0.88 -8.22 0.86
CA ILE A 133 0.46 -6.93 1.40
C ILE A 133 -0.97 -6.62 0.99
N SER A 134 -1.29 -6.65 -0.31
CA SER A 134 -2.59 -6.23 -0.83
C SER A 134 -3.71 -7.21 -0.44
N ALA A 135 -3.46 -8.52 -0.52
CA ALA A 135 -4.44 -9.54 -0.15
C ALA A 135 -4.71 -9.55 1.36
N SER A 136 -3.67 -9.40 2.19
CA SER A 136 -3.86 -9.32 3.63
C SER A 136 -4.54 -8.02 4.05
N ALA A 137 -4.22 -6.89 3.44
CA ALA A 137 -4.88 -5.60 3.70
C ALA A 137 -6.38 -5.65 3.35
N GLY A 138 -6.73 -6.12 2.15
CA GLY A 138 -8.14 -6.28 1.73
C GLY A 138 -8.92 -7.24 2.64
N PHE A 139 -8.31 -8.36 3.03
CA PHE A 139 -8.93 -9.32 3.95
C PHE A 139 -9.17 -8.73 5.34
N ASN A 140 -8.17 -8.05 5.91
CA ASN A 140 -8.26 -7.47 7.25
C ASN A 140 -9.22 -6.28 7.29
N LEU A 141 -9.30 -5.48 6.21
CA LEU A 141 -10.25 -4.37 6.10
C LEU A 141 -11.69 -4.86 6.28
N VAL A 142 -12.10 -5.84 5.48
CA VAL A 142 -13.50 -6.33 5.50
C VAL A 142 -13.82 -7.08 6.79
N ARG A 143 -12.85 -7.82 7.35
CA ARG A 143 -13.12 -8.78 8.43
C ARG A 143 -12.86 -8.27 9.83
N LYS A 144 -11.80 -7.48 10.02
CA LYS A 144 -11.33 -7.06 11.35
C LYS A 144 -11.32 -5.54 11.53
N GLN A 145 -11.28 -4.76 10.44
CA GLN A 145 -11.16 -3.30 10.46
C GLN A 145 -9.95 -2.79 11.26
N ASN A 146 -8.93 -3.63 11.45
CA ASN A 146 -7.76 -3.23 12.20
C ASN A 146 -6.85 -2.38 11.32
N TYR A 147 -6.96 -1.06 11.50
CA TYR A 147 -6.22 -0.05 10.76
C TYR A 147 -4.72 -0.34 10.65
N LEU A 148 -4.07 -0.73 11.74
CA LEU A 148 -2.61 -0.94 11.78
C LEU A 148 -2.19 -2.10 10.87
N TRP A 149 -2.91 -3.21 10.91
CA TRP A 149 -2.62 -4.37 10.05
C TRP A 149 -2.93 -4.12 8.57
N ILE A 150 -3.69 -3.08 8.26
CA ILE A 150 -4.04 -2.70 6.88
C ILE A 150 -2.97 -1.75 6.31
N VAL A 151 -2.51 -0.77 7.10
CA VAL A 151 -1.66 0.34 6.61
C VAL A 151 -0.17 0.14 6.86
N ILE A 152 0.23 -0.50 7.96
CA ILE A 152 1.67 -0.62 8.29
C ILE A 152 2.45 -1.40 7.23
N PRO A 153 2.01 -2.57 6.74
CA PRO A 153 2.79 -3.35 5.77
C PRO A 153 3.09 -2.57 4.47
N SER A 154 2.10 -1.85 3.93
CA SER A 154 2.26 -1.00 2.75
C SER A 154 3.08 0.26 3.04
N ALA A 155 3.00 0.81 4.26
CA ALA A 155 3.82 1.94 4.67
C ALA A 155 5.30 1.57 4.75
N VAL A 156 5.60 0.39 5.31
CA VAL A 156 6.97 -0.16 5.35
C VAL A 156 7.50 -0.35 3.93
N ALA A 157 6.71 -0.95 3.03
CA ALA A 157 7.11 -1.09 1.63
C ALA A 157 7.39 0.26 0.96
N LEU A 158 6.53 1.26 1.18
CA LEU A 158 6.73 2.62 0.64
C LEU A 158 8.01 3.27 1.18
N LEU A 159 8.27 3.16 2.48
CA LEU A 159 9.49 3.69 3.10
C LEU A 159 10.75 2.98 2.61
N MET A 160 10.70 1.66 2.41
CA MET A 160 11.80 0.93 1.79
C MET A 160 12.06 1.43 0.38
N ILE A 161 11.02 1.52 -0.47
CA ILE A 161 11.16 2.05 -1.83
C ILE A 161 11.79 3.45 -1.81
N GLN A 162 11.30 4.32 -0.94
CA GLN A 162 11.81 5.69 -0.83
C GLN A 162 13.26 5.73 -0.31
N SER A 163 13.64 4.87 0.63
CA SER A 163 14.98 4.84 1.21
C SER A 163 16.04 4.34 0.24
N TYR A 164 15.68 3.47 -0.70
CA TYR A 164 16.61 2.93 -1.70
C TYR A 164 16.59 3.71 -3.03
N ASP A 165 15.57 4.52 -3.28
CA ASP A 165 15.46 5.34 -4.49
C ASP A 165 16.22 6.67 -4.34
N HIS A 166 17.51 6.65 -4.65
CA HIS A 166 18.40 7.81 -4.58
C HIS A 166 18.22 8.80 -5.74
N THR A 167 17.39 8.47 -6.74
CA THR A 167 17.50 9.10 -8.05
C THR A 167 16.75 10.43 -8.20
N ILE A 168 15.81 10.80 -7.32
CA ILE A 168 14.96 11.99 -7.53
C ILE A 168 14.51 12.67 -6.21
N GLU A 169 14.98 13.90 -5.96
CA GLU A 169 14.61 14.74 -4.79
C GLU A 169 13.15 15.25 -4.77
N GLY A 170 12.36 15.03 -5.84
CA GLY A 170 11.03 15.65 -6.03
C GLY A 170 9.80 14.82 -5.64
N ARG A 171 9.92 13.67 -4.97
CA ARG A 171 8.80 12.70 -4.82
C ARG A 171 8.25 12.53 -3.40
N ILE A 172 8.61 13.44 -2.48
CA ILE A 172 8.09 13.47 -1.11
C ILE A 172 6.55 13.59 -1.09
N TRP A 173 5.95 14.20 -2.12
CA TRP A 173 4.49 14.32 -2.24
C TRP A 173 3.77 12.97 -2.21
N ILE A 174 4.40 11.88 -2.67
CA ILE A 174 3.80 10.54 -2.65
C ILE A 174 3.65 10.02 -1.22
N LEU A 175 4.62 10.32 -0.34
CA LEU A 175 4.49 10.04 1.10
C LEU A 175 3.36 10.84 1.72
N GLY A 176 3.25 12.13 1.38
CA GLY A 176 2.16 12.99 1.84
C GLY A 176 0.79 12.49 1.37
N PHE A 177 0.68 12.08 0.11
CA PHE A 177 -0.55 11.50 -0.46
C PHE A 177 -0.87 10.12 0.14
N TYR A 178 0.13 9.29 0.42
CA TYR A 178 -0.08 8.05 1.15
C TYR A 178 -0.58 8.31 2.58
N ALA A 179 0.06 9.22 3.30
CA ALA A 179 -0.33 9.62 4.65
C ALA A 179 -1.75 10.21 4.68
N PHE A 180 -2.13 10.97 3.65
CA PHE A 180 -3.50 11.46 3.46
C PHE A 180 -4.51 10.32 3.45
N LEU A 181 -4.33 9.36 2.53
CA LEU A 181 -5.24 8.25 2.33
C LEU A 181 -5.30 7.38 3.58
N ALA A 182 -4.16 7.20 4.26
CA ALA A 182 -4.08 6.49 5.53
C ALA A 182 -4.91 7.20 6.62
N LEU A 183 -4.77 8.53 6.78
CA LEU A 183 -5.57 9.31 7.74
C LEU A 183 -7.06 9.33 7.39
N LEU A 184 -7.41 9.44 6.11
CA LEU A 184 -8.80 9.31 5.64
C LEU A 184 -9.40 7.95 5.99
N LEU A 185 -8.63 6.87 5.76
CA LEU A 185 -9.05 5.52 6.11
C LEU A 185 -9.23 5.37 7.62
N LEU A 186 -8.28 5.89 8.42
CA LEU A 186 -8.37 5.90 9.88
C LEU A 186 -9.63 6.63 10.35
N GLY A 187 -9.90 7.82 9.82
CA GLY A 187 -11.09 8.60 10.14
C GLY A 187 -12.37 7.83 9.79
N ARG A 188 -12.45 7.25 8.59
CA ARG A 188 -13.61 6.47 8.14
C ARG A 188 -13.88 5.25 9.01
N LEU A 189 -12.84 4.49 9.36
CA LEU A 189 -12.97 3.31 10.21
C LEU A 189 -13.42 3.69 11.63
N ASN A 190 -12.81 4.71 12.25
CA ASN A 190 -13.23 5.22 13.56
C ASN A 190 -14.66 5.75 13.54
N TYR A 191 -15.06 6.47 12.50
CA TYR A 191 -16.44 6.97 12.35
C TYR A 191 -17.44 5.81 12.33
N LEU A 192 -17.15 4.74 11.59
CA LEU A 192 -18.05 3.59 11.47
C LEU A 192 -18.13 2.78 12.77
N GLU A 193 -17.02 2.65 13.50
CA GLU A 193 -16.98 2.05 14.82
C GLU A 193 -17.80 2.87 15.84
N ASN A 194 -17.61 4.20 15.86
CA ASN A 194 -18.37 5.12 16.70
C ASN A 194 -19.87 5.10 16.36
N LYS A 195 -20.23 5.09 15.07
CA LYS A 195 -21.63 4.99 14.62
C LYS A 195 -22.31 3.71 15.11
N LYS A 196 -21.58 2.59 15.16
CA LYS A 196 -22.10 1.34 15.72
C LYS A 196 -22.34 1.48 17.23
N SER A 197 -21.39 2.04 17.97
CA SER A 197 -21.52 2.29 19.42
C SER A 197 -22.68 3.23 19.76
N TRP A 198 -22.84 4.32 18.99
CA TRP A 198 -23.93 5.28 19.18
C TRP A 198 -25.31 4.67 18.94
N ARG A 199 -25.44 3.80 17.93
CA ARG A 199 -26.67 3.05 17.67
C ARG A 199 -27.03 2.09 18.79
N GLU A 200 -26.03 1.42 19.38
CA GLU A 200 -26.21 0.54 20.54
C GLU A 200 -26.67 1.34 21.78
N ARG A 201 -26.21 2.58 21.93
CA ARG A 201 -26.61 3.50 23.01
C ARG A 201 -27.91 4.27 22.75
N ARG A 202 -28.63 3.99 21.66
CA ARG A 202 -29.86 4.70 21.24
C ARG A 202 -29.70 6.22 21.14
N VAL A 203 -28.50 6.70 20.82
CA VAL A 203 -28.27 8.11 20.51
C VAL A 203 -28.74 8.34 19.07
N PHE A 204 -29.83 9.09 18.90
CA PHE A 204 -30.31 9.49 17.57
C PHE A 204 -29.31 10.46 16.95
N LEU A 205 -28.67 10.04 15.87
CA LEU A 205 -27.92 10.93 14.99
C LEU A 205 -28.88 11.35 13.88
N SER A 206 -29.14 12.65 13.76
CA SER A 206 -29.87 13.18 12.62
C SER A 206 -29.18 12.72 11.32
N PRO A 207 -29.93 12.18 10.33
CA PRO A 207 -29.38 11.65 9.07
C PRO A 207 -28.44 12.62 8.34
N ASP A 208 -28.67 13.92 8.50
CA ASP A 208 -27.89 15.00 7.87
C ASP A 208 -26.41 15.06 8.31
N ASN A 209 -26.07 14.53 9.49
CA ASN A 209 -24.71 14.66 10.05
C ASN A 209 -23.68 13.66 9.47
N SER A 210 -24.13 12.64 8.72
CA SER A 210 -23.24 11.56 8.25
C SER A 210 -22.40 11.94 7.02
N ILE A 211 -22.93 12.84 6.20
CA ILE A 211 -22.21 13.44 5.08
C ILE A 211 -21.23 14.48 5.63
N ASP A 212 -21.65 15.25 6.63
CA ASP A 212 -20.86 16.36 7.18
C ASP A 212 -19.55 15.89 7.87
N LEU A 213 -19.58 14.74 8.55
CA LEU A 213 -18.39 14.21 9.23
C LEU A 213 -17.31 13.68 8.28
N THR A 214 -17.71 13.05 7.16
CA THR A 214 -16.75 12.54 6.18
C THR A 214 -16.12 13.71 5.42
N THR A 215 -16.90 14.76 5.14
CA THR A 215 -16.43 16.01 4.53
C THR A 215 -15.49 16.77 5.47
N THR A 216 -15.80 16.88 6.77
CA THR A 216 -14.90 17.53 7.75
C THR A 216 -13.64 16.72 8.03
N MET A 217 -13.70 15.38 8.08
CA MET A 217 -12.49 14.55 8.14
C MET A 217 -11.64 14.68 6.88
N SER A 218 -12.28 14.76 5.71
CA SER A 218 -11.57 14.97 4.45
C SER A 218 -10.94 16.36 4.39
N ALA A 219 -11.66 17.40 4.81
CA ALA A 219 -11.16 18.76 4.92
C ALA A 219 -10.01 18.84 5.94
N ALA A 220 -10.13 18.19 7.10
CA ALA A 220 -9.08 18.14 8.11
C ALA A 220 -7.83 17.42 7.58
N ALA A 221 -7.99 16.31 6.86
CA ALA A 221 -6.87 15.58 6.29
C ALA A 221 -6.19 16.38 5.15
N VAL A 222 -6.98 17.08 4.31
CA VAL A 222 -6.45 18.03 3.31
C VAL A 222 -5.71 19.18 3.98
N LEU A 223 -6.26 19.77 5.05
CA LEU A 223 -5.62 20.83 5.82
C LEU A 223 -4.31 20.35 6.45
N ILE A 224 -4.29 19.17 7.07
CA ILE A 224 -3.07 18.57 7.64
C ILE A 224 -2.00 18.40 6.57
N ILE A 225 -2.36 18.07 5.34
CA ILE A 225 -1.40 17.96 4.23
C ILE A 225 -0.93 19.30 3.76
N LEU A 226 -1.82 20.27 3.60
CA LEU A 226 -1.43 21.64 3.26
C LEU A 226 -0.48 22.22 4.32
N PHE A 227 -0.73 21.95 5.60
CA PHE A 227 0.17 22.30 6.71
C PHE A 227 1.44 21.45 6.72
N SER A 228 1.39 20.17 6.37
CA SER A 228 2.59 19.33 6.20
C SER A 228 3.40 19.73 4.96
N TRP A 229 2.80 20.48 4.03
CA TRP A 229 3.40 21.04 2.83
C TRP A 229 3.88 22.48 3.06
N THR A 230 3.76 23.08 4.26
CA THR A 230 4.60 24.26 4.53
C THR A 230 6.03 23.76 4.62
N PRO A 231 6.90 24.06 3.65
CA PRO A 231 8.32 23.75 3.80
C PRO A 231 8.76 24.44 5.10
N PRO A 232 9.73 23.89 5.88
CA PRO A 232 10.47 24.78 6.77
C PRO A 232 10.95 25.91 5.86
N ALA A 233 10.54 27.15 6.18
CA ALA A 233 10.85 28.32 5.36
C ALA A 233 12.29 28.17 4.90
N SER A 234 12.44 27.98 3.60
CA SER A 234 13.63 27.44 2.90
C SER A 234 14.92 27.64 3.66
N VAL A 235 15.82 26.66 3.66
CA VAL A 235 17.19 26.76 4.22
C VAL A 235 17.96 28.01 3.70
N ALA A 236 17.51 28.63 2.61
CA ALA A 236 17.91 29.98 2.18
C ALA A 236 17.67 31.11 3.21
N SER A 237 16.68 30.97 4.10
CA SER A 237 16.44 31.86 5.24
C SER A 237 17.42 31.62 6.39
N LEU A 238 17.94 30.38 6.52
CA LEU A 238 18.99 30.03 7.46
C LEU A 238 20.34 30.59 7.01
N ASP A 239 20.67 30.58 5.72
CA ASP A 239 21.90 31.22 5.21
C ASP A 239 21.89 32.75 5.37
N SER A 240 20.73 33.38 5.19
CA SER A 240 20.52 34.81 5.45
C SER A 240 20.63 35.14 6.95
N ALA A 241 20.05 34.31 7.82
CA ALA A 241 20.15 34.47 9.26
C ALA A 241 21.58 34.23 9.78
N VAL A 242 22.28 33.21 9.26
CA VAL A 242 23.66 32.87 9.62
C VAL A 242 24.63 33.93 9.11
N SER A 243 24.46 34.47 7.90
CA SER A 243 25.30 35.56 7.39
C SER A 243 25.08 36.88 8.13
N SER A 244 23.84 37.19 8.54
CA SER A 244 23.52 38.35 9.38
C SER A 244 24.07 38.21 10.79
N TRP A 245 23.96 37.02 11.39
CA TRP A 245 24.55 36.70 12.68
C TRP A 245 26.07 36.77 12.67
N ASN A 246 26.72 36.24 11.63
CA ASN A 246 28.17 36.30 11.44
C ASN A 246 28.68 37.72 11.15
N ARG A 247 27.85 38.61 10.56
CA ARG A 247 28.17 40.04 10.46
C ARG A 247 28.10 40.75 11.80
N LEU A 248 27.14 40.38 12.66
CA LEU A 248 26.97 40.97 13.99
C LEU A 248 27.99 40.46 15.02
N THR A 249 28.42 39.21 14.91
CA THR A 249 29.33 38.55 15.85
C THR A 249 30.80 38.58 15.43
N ARG A 250 31.13 39.23 14.30
CA ARG A 250 32.54 39.52 13.99
C ARG A 250 33.09 40.45 15.07
N PRO A 251 34.13 40.04 15.82
CA PRO A 251 34.77 40.91 16.78
C PRO A 251 35.41 42.07 16.03
N TRP A 252 35.10 43.30 16.46
CA TRP A 252 35.77 44.50 15.99
C TRP A 252 37.26 44.33 16.32
N ARG A 253 38.11 44.47 15.30
CA ARG A 253 39.57 44.52 15.50
C ARG A 253 39.95 45.75 16.30
#